data_AF-A0A9P5U4E3-F1
#
_entry.id   AF-A0A9P5U4E3-F1
#
_cell.length_a   1.000
_cell.length_b   1.000
_cell.length_c   1.000
_cell.angle_alpha   90.00
_cell.angle_beta   90.00
_cell.angle_gamma   90.00
#
_symmetry.space_group_name_H-M   'P 1'
#
loop_
_entity.id
_entity.type
_entity.pdbx_description
1 polymer ?
#
loop_
_entity_poly.entity_id
_entity_poly.type
_entity_poly.pdbx_seq_one_letter_code
_entity_poly.pdbx_strand_id
1 'polypeptide(L)'
;QDNNATARLFSAATLQFFASNLGEHPECHGAIVYLFIFGECCDAYQNRHIPHSERLNMVLCAHYFLQLWTQFLEKSEHYKTLQNCIFHEALDIFRIIIEGLISLILVYQDFYPNYPLVPHLHSTEVCEHVFGLAQKRKPNFNMLDFLQIIPVLLLQVCEASLNASASESNANMTARAASYHHTYMDMQELNLAALSCYPSDSKIKDINFCSWEEAMGIWSDLLGVSPQSFEFSSLGTRNVEDEEFEE
;
A
#
# COMPACT_ATOMS: atom_id res chain seq x y z
N GLN A 1 5.04 -4.99 18.96
CA GLN A 1 5.23 -4.20 17.73
C GLN A 1 4.46 -2.90 17.88
N ASP A 2 4.98 -1.79 17.37
CA ASP A 2 4.33 -0.47 17.42
C ASP A 2 4.09 0.04 15.98
N ASN A 3 2.92 -0.27 15.42
CA ASN A 3 2.54 0.15 14.07
C ASN A 3 2.41 1.67 13.96
N ASN A 4 2.17 2.38 15.08
CA ASN A 4 2.07 3.84 15.08
C ASN A 4 3.43 4.51 14.88
N ALA A 5 4.53 3.87 15.28
CA ALA A 5 5.88 4.35 14.94
C ALA A 5 6.12 4.27 13.42
N THR A 6 5.76 3.16 12.79
CA THR A 6 5.87 2.96 11.34
C THR A 6 4.99 3.93 10.57
N ALA A 7 3.72 4.11 10.98
CA ALA A 7 2.80 5.04 10.33
C ALA A 7 3.29 6.49 10.41
N ARG A 8 3.93 6.90 11.51
CA ARG A 8 4.56 8.21 11.63
C ARG A 8 5.75 8.35 10.68
N LEU A 9 6.59 7.33 10.56
CA LEU A 9 7.77 7.35 9.69
C LEU A 9 7.42 7.58 8.22
N PHE A 10 6.36 6.93 7.73
CA PHE A 10 5.89 7.07 6.35
C PHE A 10 4.92 8.24 6.15
N SER A 11 4.68 9.07 7.17
CA SER A 11 3.75 10.18 7.05
C SER A 11 4.28 11.28 6.13
N ALA A 12 3.36 11.97 5.45
CA ALA A 12 3.69 13.14 4.64
C ALA A 12 4.46 14.21 5.43
N ALA A 13 4.16 14.40 6.72
CA ALA A 13 4.87 15.35 7.58
C ALA A 13 6.34 14.96 7.77
N THR A 14 6.62 13.66 7.95
CA THR A 14 7.98 13.16 8.05
C THR A 14 8.71 13.27 6.71
N LEU A 15 8.09 12.88 5.60
CA LEU A 15 8.66 13.07 4.26
C LEU A 15 8.97 14.54 3.97
N GLN A 16 8.08 15.47 4.30
CA GLN A 16 8.30 16.90 4.13
C GLN A 16 9.47 17.40 4.98
N PHE A 17 9.60 16.90 6.21
CA PHE A 17 10.75 17.20 7.06
C PHE A 17 12.06 16.71 6.44
N PHE A 18 12.10 15.48 5.92
CA PHE A 18 13.28 14.95 5.23
C PHE A 18 13.58 15.74 3.96
N ALA A 19 12.59 16.02 3.12
CA ALA A 19 12.78 16.79 1.89
C ALA A 19 13.29 18.22 2.17
N SER A 20 12.78 18.87 3.21
CA SER A 20 13.12 20.27 3.52
C SER A 20 14.49 20.42 4.21
N ASN A 21 14.88 19.45 5.03
CA ASN A 21 16.12 19.53 5.81
C ASN A 21 17.28 18.71 5.24
N LEU A 22 16.97 17.68 4.44
CA LEU A 22 17.93 16.73 3.89
C LEU A 22 17.84 16.61 2.37
N GLY A 23 16.96 17.37 1.70
CA GLY A 23 16.84 17.38 0.24
C GLY A 23 18.02 18.03 -0.48
N GLU A 24 18.79 18.90 0.19
CA GLU A 24 20.02 19.46 -0.37
C GLU A 24 21.21 18.48 -0.33
N HIS A 25 21.05 17.35 0.35
CA HIS A 25 22.06 16.32 0.57
C HIS A 25 21.85 15.12 -0.38
N PRO A 26 22.64 14.99 -1.47
CA PRO A 26 22.46 13.92 -2.46
C PRO A 26 22.53 12.51 -1.86
N GLU A 27 23.31 12.32 -0.81
CA GLU A 27 23.43 11.07 -0.06
C GLU A 27 22.12 10.64 0.62
N CYS A 28 21.20 11.58 0.86
CA CYS A 28 19.91 11.31 1.50
C CYS A 28 18.78 11.05 0.50
N HIS A 29 18.97 11.34 -0.80
CA HIS A 29 17.92 11.19 -1.81
C HIS A 29 17.41 9.76 -1.91
N GLY A 30 18.30 8.77 -1.86
CA GLY A 30 17.90 7.36 -1.85
C GLY A 30 16.97 7.01 -0.69
N ALA A 31 17.24 7.54 0.51
CA ALA A 31 16.40 7.31 1.68
C ALA A 31 15.05 8.03 1.58
N ILE A 32 15.03 9.25 1.02
CA ILE A 32 13.78 10.01 0.79
C ILE A 32 12.90 9.26 -0.22
N VAL A 33 13.48 8.83 -1.35
CA VAL A 33 12.76 8.06 -2.38
C VAL A 33 12.24 6.75 -1.82
N TYR A 34 13.07 6.03 -1.05
CA TYR A 34 12.65 4.82 -0.37
C TYR A 34 11.42 5.07 0.51
N LEU A 35 11.48 6.07 1.40
CA LEU A 35 10.37 6.39 2.28
C LEU A 35 9.12 6.82 1.51
N PHE A 36 9.29 7.55 0.41
CA PHE A 36 8.19 7.97 -0.46
C PHE A 36 7.52 6.77 -1.11
N ILE A 37 8.24 5.95 -1.87
CA ILE A 37 7.67 4.83 -2.63
C ILE A 37 6.94 3.83 -1.72
N PHE A 38 7.54 3.47 -0.58
CA PHE A 38 6.93 2.52 0.35
C PHE A 38 5.82 3.14 1.20
N GLY A 39 5.89 4.44 1.48
CA GLY A 39 4.80 5.19 2.09
C GLY A 39 3.57 5.23 1.18
N GLU A 40 3.78 5.55 -0.10
CA GLU A 40 2.72 5.55 -1.13
C GLU A 40 2.07 4.16 -1.27
N CYS A 41 2.84 3.07 -1.21
CA CYS A 41 2.27 1.72 -1.20
C CYS A 41 1.33 1.48 0.00
N CYS A 42 1.70 1.98 1.18
CA CYS A 42 0.88 1.84 2.38
C CYS A 42 -0.38 2.70 2.28
N ASP A 43 -0.25 3.94 1.80
CA ASP A 43 -1.37 4.86 1.60
C ASP A 43 -2.34 4.33 0.53
N ALA A 44 -1.83 3.70 -0.54
CA ALA A 44 -2.64 3.05 -1.57
C ALA A 44 -3.60 1.99 -1.00
N TYR A 45 -3.29 1.38 0.15
CA TYR A 45 -4.18 0.47 0.87
C TYR A 45 -5.01 1.16 1.96
N GLN A 46 -4.38 2.00 2.77
CA GLN A 46 -4.93 2.47 4.05
C GLN A 46 -5.70 3.79 3.92
N ASN A 47 -5.30 4.66 3.01
CA ASN A 47 -5.95 5.96 2.82
C ASN A 47 -7.40 5.75 2.36
N ARG A 48 -8.35 6.51 2.90
CA ARG A 48 -9.79 6.32 2.69
C ARG A 48 -10.38 7.23 1.62
N HIS A 49 -9.64 8.25 1.23
CA HIS A 49 -10.15 9.33 0.38
C HIS A 49 -9.59 9.29 -1.04
N ILE A 50 -8.50 8.54 -1.26
CA ILE A 50 -7.91 8.39 -2.60
C ILE A 50 -8.77 7.48 -3.51
N PRO A 51 -9.01 7.89 -4.77
CA PRO A 51 -9.73 7.10 -5.76
C PRO A 51 -8.89 5.95 -6.32
N HIS A 52 -9.53 4.96 -6.95
CA HIS A 52 -8.85 3.78 -7.49
C HIS A 52 -7.83 4.10 -8.58
N SER A 53 -8.05 5.17 -9.36
CA SER A 53 -7.07 5.62 -10.36
C SER A 53 -5.76 6.09 -9.73
N GLU A 54 -5.83 6.77 -8.58
CA GLU A 54 -4.65 7.26 -7.87
C GLU A 54 -3.93 6.09 -7.18
N ARG A 55 -4.69 5.20 -6.51
CA ARG A 55 -4.14 3.95 -5.95
C ARG A 55 -3.37 3.15 -7.01
N LEU A 56 -3.95 3.02 -8.20
CA LEU A 56 -3.33 2.30 -9.32
C LEU A 56 -2.02 2.97 -9.74
N ASN A 57 -1.97 4.31 -9.82
CA ASN A 57 -0.75 5.03 -10.13
C ASN A 57 0.34 4.79 -9.07
N MET A 58 -0.01 4.91 -7.79
CA MET A 58 0.92 4.74 -6.67
C MET A 58 1.57 3.35 -6.68
N VAL A 59 0.76 2.28 -6.82
CA VAL A 59 1.29 0.91 -6.81
C VAL A 59 2.04 0.53 -8.09
N LEU A 60 1.65 1.07 -9.25
CA LEU A 60 2.40 0.88 -10.50
C LEU A 60 3.73 1.63 -10.49
N CYS A 61 3.77 2.85 -9.96
CA CYS A 61 5.01 3.60 -9.77
C CYS A 61 5.97 2.82 -8.88
N ALA A 62 5.47 2.28 -7.76
CA ALA A 62 6.26 1.40 -6.90
C ALA A 62 6.69 0.10 -7.59
N HIS A 63 5.82 -0.52 -8.38
CA HIS A 63 6.14 -1.72 -9.17
C HIS A 63 7.36 -1.48 -10.07
N TYR A 64 7.29 -0.41 -10.88
CA TYR A 64 8.36 -0.06 -11.79
C TYR A 64 9.63 0.35 -11.05
N PHE A 65 9.52 1.12 -9.97
CA PHE A 65 10.67 1.46 -9.13
C PHE A 65 11.40 0.21 -8.60
N LEU A 66 10.67 -0.79 -8.10
CA LEU A 66 11.26 -2.05 -7.62
C LEU A 66 11.93 -2.84 -8.76
N GLN A 67 11.34 -2.85 -9.95
CA GLN A 67 11.96 -3.46 -11.13
C GLN A 67 13.27 -2.75 -11.50
N LEU A 68 13.28 -1.43 -11.50
CA LEU A 68 14.48 -0.63 -11.77
C LEU A 68 15.58 -0.89 -10.75
N TRP A 69 15.21 -0.90 -9.47
CA TRP A 69 16.15 -1.14 -8.40
C TRP A 69 16.77 -2.54 -8.48
N THR A 70 15.95 -3.56 -8.70
CA THR A 70 16.45 -4.95 -8.83
C THR A 70 17.34 -5.12 -10.05
N GLN A 71 16.95 -4.60 -11.22
CA GLN A 71 17.78 -4.64 -12.42
C GLN A 71 19.11 -3.87 -12.26
N PHE A 72 19.08 -2.72 -11.58
CA PHE A 72 20.29 -1.96 -11.27
C PHE A 72 21.28 -2.77 -10.46
N LEU A 73 20.81 -3.46 -9.42
CA LEU A 73 21.67 -4.29 -8.58
C LEU A 73 22.21 -5.52 -9.34
N GLU A 74 21.41 -6.13 -10.22
CA GLU A 74 21.84 -7.26 -11.04
C GLU A 74 22.94 -6.90 -12.04
N LYS A 75 22.88 -5.70 -12.63
CA LYS A 75 23.89 -5.23 -13.60
C LYS A 75 25.06 -4.49 -12.96
N SER A 76 24.98 -4.15 -11.68
CA SER A 76 26.07 -3.48 -10.99
C SER A 76 27.21 -4.45 -10.67
N GLU A 77 28.40 -4.15 -11.16
CA GLU A 77 29.62 -4.90 -10.76
C GLU A 77 30.03 -4.59 -9.31
N HIS A 78 29.54 -3.48 -8.74
CA HIS A 78 29.98 -2.96 -7.44
C HIS A 78 29.03 -3.31 -6.30
N TYR A 79 27.72 -3.39 -6.57
CA TYR A 79 26.70 -3.63 -5.56
C TYR A 79 26.16 -5.06 -5.65
N LYS A 80 26.37 -5.85 -4.61
CA LYS A 80 25.75 -7.17 -4.50
C LYS A 80 24.29 -7.02 -4.06
N THR A 81 23.37 -7.67 -4.78
CA THR A 81 21.93 -7.69 -4.46
C THR A 81 21.65 -8.10 -3.02
N LEU A 82 22.32 -9.16 -2.53
CA LEU A 82 22.14 -9.67 -1.15
C LEU A 82 22.54 -8.68 -0.04
N GLN A 83 23.31 -7.63 -0.36
CA GLN A 83 23.82 -6.68 0.63
C GLN A 83 23.19 -5.28 0.49
N ASN A 84 22.72 -4.92 -0.70
CA ASN A 84 22.28 -3.56 -1.03
C ASN A 84 20.81 -3.49 -1.44
N CYS A 85 20.12 -4.63 -1.54
CA CYS A 85 18.68 -4.68 -1.69
C CYS A 85 18.02 -4.79 -0.31
N ILE A 86 16.74 -4.41 -0.24
CA ILE A 86 15.89 -4.90 0.86
C ILE A 86 15.83 -6.44 0.86
N PHE A 87 15.56 -7.02 2.02
CA PHE A 87 15.41 -8.45 2.20
C PHE A 87 14.47 -9.05 1.14
N HIS A 88 14.81 -10.23 0.62
CA HIS A 88 14.04 -10.88 -0.44
C HIS A 88 12.59 -11.09 -0.02
N GLU A 89 12.36 -11.46 1.24
CA GLU A 89 11.03 -11.62 1.81
C GLU A 89 10.24 -10.31 1.82
N ALA A 90 10.90 -9.18 2.04
CA ALA A 90 10.26 -7.87 1.97
C ALA A 90 9.86 -7.50 0.53
N LEU A 91 10.73 -7.80 -0.46
CA LEU A 91 10.38 -7.62 -1.87
C LEU A 91 9.17 -8.45 -2.27
N ASP A 92 9.14 -9.72 -1.87
CA ASP A 92 8.01 -10.60 -2.18
C ASP A 92 6.71 -10.09 -1.55
N ILE A 93 6.77 -9.60 -0.30
CA ILE A 93 5.62 -8.96 0.35
C ILE A 93 5.14 -7.76 -0.45
N PHE A 94 6.04 -6.85 -0.86
CA PHE A 94 5.64 -5.69 -1.65
C PHE A 94 5.08 -6.07 -3.01
N ARG A 95 5.66 -7.06 -3.69
CA ARG A 95 5.10 -7.59 -4.95
C ARG A 95 3.69 -8.14 -4.76
N ILE A 96 3.47 -8.96 -3.73
CA ILE A 96 2.14 -9.50 -3.41
C ILE A 96 1.13 -8.39 -3.14
N ILE A 97 1.52 -7.37 -2.38
CA ILE A 97 0.65 -6.23 -2.03
C ILE A 97 0.34 -5.39 -3.28
N ILE A 98 1.34 -5.09 -4.11
CA ILE A 98 1.18 -4.31 -5.34
C ILE A 98 0.30 -5.05 -6.35
N GLU A 99 0.69 -6.28 -6.72
CA GLU A 99 -0.03 -7.10 -7.69
C GLU A 99 -1.43 -7.47 -7.18
N GLY A 100 -1.56 -7.70 -5.87
CA GLY A 100 -2.82 -7.94 -5.21
C GLY A 100 -3.79 -6.76 -5.35
N LEU A 101 -3.34 -5.52 -5.15
CA LEU A 101 -4.22 -4.36 -5.27
C LEU A 101 -4.63 -4.11 -6.72
N ILE A 102 -3.69 -4.22 -7.65
CA ILE A 102 -3.96 -4.10 -9.09
C ILE A 102 -5.01 -5.14 -9.50
N SER A 103 -4.79 -6.40 -9.13
CA SER A 103 -5.70 -7.49 -9.44
C SER A 103 -7.08 -7.26 -8.82
N LEU A 104 -7.14 -6.77 -7.59
CA LEU A 104 -8.40 -6.50 -6.90
C LEU A 104 -9.19 -5.39 -7.59
N ILE A 105 -8.53 -4.31 -8.03
CA ILE A 105 -9.17 -3.22 -8.78
C ILE A 105 -9.73 -3.75 -10.11
N LEU A 106 -8.95 -4.53 -10.86
CA LEU A 106 -9.37 -5.10 -12.14
C LEU A 106 -10.54 -6.10 -11.98
N VAL A 107 -10.45 -7.02 -11.01
CA VAL A 107 -11.51 -7.99 -10.75
C VAL A 107 -12.82 -7.31 -10.33
N TYR A 108 -12.74 -6.25 -9.51
CA TYR A 108 -13.94 -5.49 -9.15
C TYR A 108 -14.51 -4.73 -10.35
N GLN A 109 -13.67 -4.13 -11.19
CA GLN A 109 -14.13 -3.47 -12.41
C GLN A 109 -14.88 -4.46 -13.33
N ASP A 110 -14.33 -5.67 -13.53
CA ASP A 110 -14.87 -6.65 -14.46
C ASP A 110 -16.13 -7.35 -13.93
N PHE A 111 -16.13 -7.75 -12.67
CA PHE A 111 -17.17 -8.63 -12.10
C PHE A 111 -18.11 -7.94 -11.11
N TYR A 112 -17.69 -6.83 -10.49
CA TYR A 112 -18.42 -6.17 -9.41
C TYR A 112 -18.48 -4.63 -9.56
N PRO A 113 -18.77 -4.06 -10.75
CA PRO A 113 -18.62 -2.62 -11.00
C PRO A 113 -19.54 -1.73 -10.15
N ASN A 114 -20.59 -2.30 -9.56
CA ASN A 114 -21.53 -1.57 -8.70
C ASN A 114 -21.22 -1.71 -7.20
N TYR A 115 -20.18 -2.46 -6.83
CA TYR A 115 -19.80 -2.66 -5.44
C TYR A 115 -18.56 -1.85 -5.12
N PRO A 116 -18.52 -1.12 -3.99
CA PRO A 116 -17.35 -0.37 -3.61
C PRO A 116 -16.20 -1.30 -3.22
N LEU A 117 -15.03 -1.08 -3.79
CA LEU A 117 -13.80 -1.68 -3.29
C LEU A 117 -13.26 -0.82 -2.15
N VAL A 118 -13.06 -1.44 -0.99
CA VAL A 118 -12.53 -0.78 0.22
C VAL A 118 -11.22 -1.49 0.63
N PRO A 119 -10.05 -1.08 0.10
CA PRO A 119 -8.80 -1.82 0.26
C PRO A 119 -8.37 -2.03 1.72
N HIS A 120 -8.53 -1.02 2.58
CA HIS A 120 -8.20 -1.14 4.00
C HIS A 120 -9.01 -2.25 4.70
N LEU A 121 -10.22 -2.58 4.21
CA LEU A 121 -11.03 -3.66 4.77
C LEU A 121 -10.49 -5.08 4.47
N HIS A 122 -9.49 -5.20 3.60
CA HIS A 122 -8.88 -6.48 3.23
C HIS A 122 -7.68 -6.87 4.11
N SER A 123 -7.39 -6.10 5.18
CA SER A 123 -6.30 -6.38 6.12
C SER A 123 -6.70 -7.37 7.23
N THR A 124 -5.72 -7.85 7.98
CA THR A 124 -5.92 -8.70 9.18
C THR A 124 -6.14 -7.90 10.46
N GLU A 125 -6.20 -6.57 10.40
CA GLU A 125 -6.28 -5.71 11.59
C GLU A 125 -7.51 -6.00 12.45
N VAL A 126 -8.64 -6.35 11.84
CA VAL A 126 -9.85 -6.74 12.59
C VAL A 126 -9.59 -8.00 13.42
N CYS A 127 -8.87 -8.97 12.86
CA CYS A 127 -8.50 -10.18 13.59
C CYS A 127 -7.60 -9.84 14.78
N GLU A 128 -6.57 -9.01 14.57
CA GLU A 128 -5.69 -8.54 15.64
C GLU A 128 -6.46 -7.80 16.73
N HIS A 129 -7.45 -6.98 16.35
CA HIS A 129 -8.31 -6.29 17.29
C HIS A 129 -9.16 -7.26 18.12
N VAL A 130 -9.79 -8.24 17.48
CA VAL A 130 -10.57 -9.28 18.17
C VAL A 130 -9.69 -10.06 19.14
N PHE A 131 -8.47 -10.42 18.74
CA PHE A 131 -7.52 -11.09 19.62
C PHE A 131 -7.03 -10.18 20.76
N GLY A 132 -6.83 -8.89 20.50
CA GLY A 132 -6.49 -7.91 21.52
C GLY A 132 -7.60 -7.75 22.56
N LEU A 133 -8.87 -7.71 22.14
CA LEU A 133 -10.04 -7.72 23.03
C LEU A 133 -10.14 -9.02 23.83
N ALA A 134 -9.91 -10.17 23.18
CA ALA A 134 -9.90 -11.47 23.84
C ALA A 134 -8.82 -11.53 24.93
N GLN A 135 -7.60 -11.10 24.62
CA GLN A 135 -6.48 -11.08 25.56
C GLN A 135 -6.71 -10.11 26.73
N LYS A 136 -7.33 -8.95 26.50
CA LYS A 136 -7.74 -8.02 27.57
C LYS A 136 -8.77 -8.64 28.52
N ARG A 137 -9.67 -9.45 27.97
CA ARG A 137 -10.76 -10.10 28.73
C ARG A 137 -10.28 -11.32 29.50
N LYS A 138 -9.50 -12.18 28.85
CA LYS A 138 -8.88 -13.35 29.47
C LYS A 138 -7.48 -13.57 28.89
N PRO A 139 -6.43 -13.17 29.61
CA PRO A 139 -5.07 -13.41 29.17
C PRO A 139 -4.79 -14.92 29.02
N ASN A 140 -4.08 -15.31 27.95
CA ASN A 140 -3.67 -16.70 27.68
C ASN A 140 -4.85 -17.68 27.62
N PHE A 141 -5.97 -17.24 27.05
CA PHE A 141 -7.17 -18.06 26.87
C PHE A 141 -6.88 -19.29 26.01
N ASN A 142 -7.52 -20.43 26.32
CA ASN A 142 -7.52 -21.60 25.45
C ASN A 142 -8.71 -21.56 24.45
N MET A 143 -8.83 -22.54 23.56
CA MET A 143 -9.89 -22.55 22.55
C MET A 143 -11.31 -22.56 23.16
N LEU A 144 -11.53 -23.29 24.26
CA LEU A 144 -12.83 -23.31 24.93
C LEU A 144 -13.16 -21.95 25.52
N ASP A 145 -12.17 -21.31 26.15
CA ASP A 145 -12.31 -19.95 26.68
C ASP A 145 -12.66 -18.95 25.58
N PHE A 146 -12.00 -19.04 24.42
CA PHE A 146 -12.30 -18.20 23.26
C PHE A 146 -13.75 -18.37 22.81
N LEU A 147 -14.21 -19.61 22.62
CA LEU A 147 -15.58 -19.92 22.20
C LEU A 147 -16.61 -19.36 23.18
N GLN A 148 -16.32 -19.41 24.49
CA GLN A 148 -17.19 -18.88 25.52
C GLN A 148 -17.28 -17.35 25.52
N ILE A 149 -16.21 -16.64 25.11
CA ILE A 149 -16.19 -15.18 25.07
C ILE A 149 -16.64 -14.58 23.73
N ILE A 150 -16.78 -15.38 22.65
CA ILE A 150 -17.23 -14.92 21.31
C ILE A 150 -18.48 -14.01 21.38
N PRO A 151 -19.58 -14.39 22.08
CA PRO A 151 -20.78 -13.56 22.10
C PRO A 151 -20.51 -12.15 22.65
N VAL A 152 -19.59 -12.05 23.61
CA VAL A 152 -19.23 -10.76 24.20
C VAL A 152 -18.24 -9.99 23.33
N LEU A 153 -17.30 -10.68 22.67
CA LEU A 153 -16.41 -10.05 21.70
C LEU A 153 -17.20 -9.43 20.55
N LEU A 154 -18.24 -10.11 20.04
CA LEU A 154 -19.12 -9.56 19.00
C LEU A 154 -19.79 -8.25 19.45
N LEU A 155 -20.32 -8.21 20.68
CA LEU A 155 -20.91 -6.98 21.22
C LEU A 155 -19.87 -5.86 21.36
N GLN A 156 -18.66 -6.16 21.82
CA GLN A 156 -17.59 -5.18 21.98
C GLN A 156 -17.11 -4.62 20.63
N VAL A 157 -17.05 -5.45 19.58
CA VAL A 157 -16.71 -5.00 18.22
C VAL A 157 -17.83 -4.11 17.67
N CYS A 158 -19.09 -4.49 17.86
CA CYS A 158 -20.24 -3.65 17.46
C CYS A 158 -20.22 -2.31 18.20
N GLU A 159 -20.00 -2.33 19.52
CA GLU A 159 -19.87 -1.14 20.35
C GLU A 159 -18.72 -0.24 19.89
N ALA A 160 -17.55 -0.81 19.59
CA ALA A 160 -16.41 -0.05 19.08
C ALA A 160 -16.71 0.61 17.73
N SER A 161 -17.41 -0.09 16.83
CA SER A 161 -17.85 0.47 15.54
C SER A 161 -18.85 1.63 15.72
N LEU A 162 -19.81 1.50 16.64
CA LEU A 162 -20.78 2.55 16.93
C LEU A 162 -20.12 3.75 17.64
N ASN A 163 -19.27 3.50 18.64
CA ASN A 163 -18.65 4.55 19.46
C ASN A 163 -17.48 5.27 18.78
N ALA A 164 -16.91 4.71 17.69
CA ALA A 164 -15.93 5.42 16.87
C ALA A 164 -16.45 6.82 16.46
N SER A 165 -17.76 6.92 16.17
CA SER A 165 -18.45 8.16 15.81
C SER A 165 -18.62 9.19 16.93
N ALA A 166 -18.54 8.78 18.19
CA ALA A 166 -18.72 9.66 19.35
C ALA A 166 -17.39 10.17 19.93
N SER A 167 -16.27 9.56 19.53
CA SER A 167 -14.96 9.75 20.15
C SER A 167 -14.16 10.93 19.61
N GLU A 168 -14.55 11.49 18.46
CA GLU A 168 -13.82 12.58 17.81
C GLU A 168 -13.91 13.92 18.57
N SER A 169 -14.90 14.08 19.44
CA SER A 169 -15.12 15.36 20.12
C SER A 169 -14.35 15.55 21.44
N ASN A 170 -13.73 14.50 22.01
CA ASN A 170 -13.16 14.57 23.37
C ASN A 170 -12.05 13.53 23.63
N ALA A 171 -10.78 13.79 23.27
CA ALA A 171 -9.65 13.18 24.01
C ALA A 171 -8.28 13.80 23.70
N ASN A 172 -7.56 14.09 24.78
CA ASN A 172 -6.19 14.58 24.82
C ASN A 172 -5.18 13.67 24.07
N MET A 173 -4.23 14.33 23.42
CA MET A 173 -3.15 13.79 22.58
C MET A 173 -2.29 12.69 23.23
N THR A 174 -2.24 12.63 24.57
CA THR A 174 -1.45 11.68 25.37
C THR A 174 -2.09 10.30 25.54
N ALA A 175 -3.42 10.18 25.46
CA ALA A 175 -4.10 8.88 25.51
C ALA A 175 -4.04 8.11 24.17
N ARG A 176 -3.72 8.82 23.08
CA ARG A 176 -3.59 8.27 21.72
C ARG A 176 -2.39 7.32 21.56
N ALA A 177 -1.41 7.39 22.46
CA ALA A 177 -0.20 6.56 22.41
C ALA A 177 -0.33 5.22 23.17
N ALA A 178 -1.33 5.06 24.05
CA ALA A 178 -1.43 3.91 24.95
C ALA A 178 -2.61 2.97 24.66
N SER A 179 -3.57 3.40 23.84
CA SER A 179 -4.76 2.63 23.49
C SER A 179 -4.87 2.50 21.98
N TYR A 180 -5.01 1.26 21.52
CA TYR A 180 -5.35 0.88 20.14
C TYR A 180 -6.66 1.57 19.70
N HIS A 181 -6.57 2.83 19.25
CA HIS A 181 -7.66 3.53 18.58
C HIS A 181 -7.63 3.13 17.11
N HIS A 182 -8.48 2.19 16.74
CA HIS A 182 -8.70 1.86 15.34
C HIS A 182 -9.89 2.66 14.85
N THR A 183 -9.63 3.71 14.06
CA THR A 183 -10.65 4.40 13.24
C THR A 183 -11.22 3.45 12.17
N TYR A 184 -10.77 2.20 12.09
CA TYR A 184 -11.07 1.22 11.04
C TYR A 184 -12.55 0.96 10.80
N MET A 185 -13.33 0.80 11.88
CA MET A 185 -14.78 0.57 11.77
C MET A 185 -15.58 1.86 11.56
N ASP A 186 -14.89 3.00 11.49
CA ASP A 186 -15.50 4.27 11.15
C ASP A 186 -15.68 4.36 9.63
N MET A 187 -16.91 4.09 9.19
CA MET A 187 -17.33 4.17 7.80
C MET A 187 -17.99 5.52 7.48
N GLN A 188 -18.05 6.47 8.41
CA GLN A 188 -18.91 7.66 8.28
C GLN A 188 -18.40 8.67 7.25
N GLU A 189 -17.08 8.81 7.11
CA GLU A 189 -16.47 9.73 6.13
C GLU A 189 -16.15 9.05 4.78
N LEU A 190 -16.56 7.79 4.61
CA LEU A 190 -16.20 7.02 3.43
C LEU A 190 -17.12 7.36 2.25
N ASN A 191 -16.54 7.90 1.17
CA ASN A 191 -17.27 8.14 -0.07
C ASN A 191 -17.40 6.84 -0.88
N LEU A 192 -18.41 6.03 -0.55
CA LEU A 192 -18.69 4.76 -1.23
C LEU A 192 -18.95 4.93 -2.73
N ALA A 193 -19.52 6.05 -3.16
CA ALA A 193 -19.76 6.32 -4.58
C ALA A 193 -18.44 6.48 -5.34
N ALA A 194 -17.48 7.22 -4.77
CA ALA A 194 -16.13 7.34 -5.33
C ALA A 194 -15.39 6.00 -5.35
N LEU A 195 -15.55 5.17 -4.31
CA LEU A 195 -14.95 3.84 -4.22
C LEU A 195 -15.65 2.76 -5.06
N SER A 196 -16.80 3.08 -5.66
CA SER A 196 -17.45 2.25 -6.67
C SER A 196 -17.10 2.70 -8.09
N CYS A 197 -16.28 3.73 -8.25
CA CYS A 197 -15.86 4.25 -9.55
C CYS A 197 -14.51 3.66 -9.94
N TYR A 198 -14.51 2.81 -10.97
CA TYR A 198 -13.30 2.17 -11.48
C TYR A 198 -12.78 2.88 -12.73
N PRO A 199 -11.45 2.96 -12.93
CA PRO A 199 -10.90 3.52 -14.16
C PRO A 199 -11.23 2.60 -15.35
N SER A 200 -11.58 3.18 -16.50
CA SER A 200 -11.77 2.42 -17.75
C SER A 200 -10.44 1.90 -18.32
N ASP A 201 -10.48 0.88 -19.18
CA ASP A 201 -9.28 0.27 -19.77
C ASP A 201 -8.34 1.25 -20.48
N SER A 202 -8.88 2.25 -21.20
CA SER A 202 -8.06 3.30 -21.81
C SER A 202 -7.34 4.11 -20.75
N LYS A 203 -8.06 4.50 -19.70
CA LYS A 203 -7.50 5.24 -18.56
C LYS A 203 -6.47 4.42 -17.79
N ILE A 204 -6.65 3.11 -17.69
CA ILE A 204 -5.67 2.20 -17.08
C ILE A 204 -4.38 2.18 -17.89
N LYS A 205 -4.46 2.12 -19.23
CA LYS A 205 -3.29 2.22 -20.10
C LYS A 205 -2.57 3.55 -19.94
N ASP A 206 -3.33 4.64 -19.87
CA ASP A 206 -2.76 5.98 -19.64
C ASP A 206 -2.06 6.06 -18.28
N ILE A 207 -2.72 5.59 -17.22
CA ILE A 207 -2.13 5.54 -15.87
C ILE A 207 -0.85 4.71 -15.90
N ASN A 208 -0.88 3.54 -16.53
CA ASN A 208 0.28 2.67 -16.63
C ASN A 208 1.49 3.37 -17.28
N PHE A 209 1.25 4.11 -18.36
CA PHE A 209 2.29 4.89 -19.02
C PHE A 209 2.80 6.02 -18.11
N CYS A 210 1.89 6.79 -17.50
CA CYS A 210 2.28 7.87 -16.59
C CYS A 210 3.06 7.35 -15.37
N SER A 211 2.66 6.23 -14.77
CA SER A 211 3.36 5.63 -13.63
C SER A 211 4.77 5.16 -13.99
N TRP A 212 4.96 4.68 -15.23
CA TRP A 212 6.29 4.35 -15.74
C TRP A 212 7.16 5.60 -15.89
N GLU A 213 6.62 6.67 -16.50
CA GLU A 213 7.34 7.94 -16.63
C GLU A 213 7.69 8.54 -15.27
N GLU A 214 6.79 8.44 -14.29
CA GLU A 214 7.02 8.91 -12.93
C GLU A 214 8.13 8.11 -12.24
N ALA A 215 8.08 6.77 -12.28
CA ALA A 215 9.13 5.91 -11.75
C ALA A 215 10.48 6.17 -12.43
N MET A 216 10.47 6.39 -13.75
CA MET A 216 11.64 6.79 -14.51
C MET A 216 12.20 8.13 -14.07
N GLY A 217 11.36 9.17 -13.92
CA GLY A 217 11.79 10.48 -13.45
C GLY A 217 12.38 10.42 -12.05
N ILE A 218 11.77 9.66 -11.14
CA ILE A 218 12.34 9.41 -9.80
C ILE A 218 13.71 8.74 -9.92
N TRP A 219 13.85 7.76 -10.81
CA TRP A 219 15.10 7.03 -10.99
C TRP A 219 16.23 7.85 -11.65
N SER A 220 15.92 8.57 -12.73
CA SER A 220 16.91 9.32 -13.50
C SER A 220 17.20 10.69 -12.87
N ASP A 221 16.17 11.42 -12.48
CA ASP A 221 16.31 12.84 -12.16
C ASP A 221 16.63 13.03 -10.68
N LEU A 222 16.04 12.21 -9.80
CA LEU A 222 16.25 12.33 -8.36
C LEU A 222 17.39 11.44 -7.85
N LEU A 223 17.59 10.24 -8.42
CA LEU A 223 18.71 9.38 -8.05
C LEU A 223 19.93 9.50 -8.98
N GLY A 224 19.81 10.20 -10.12
CA GLY A 224 20.93 10.47 -11.02
C GLY A 224 21.43 9.24 -11.79
N VAL A 225 20.64 8.17 -11.91
CA VAL A 225 21.05 6.92 -12.57
C VAL A 225 20.50 6.87 -13.99
N SER A 226 21.38 6.93 -15.00
CA SER A 226 20.95 6.88 -16.40
C SER A 226 20.36 5.51 -16.78
N PRO A 227 19.16 5.45 -17.39
CA PRO A 227 18.57 4.21 -17.88
C PRO A 227 19.31 3.61 -19.09
N GLN A 228 20.23 4.33 -19.75
CA GLN A 228 20.87 3.89 -21.00
C GLN A 228 21.82 2.69 -20.83
N SER A 229 22.11 2.25 -19.60
CA SER A 229 22.74 0.94 -19.33
C SER A 229 21.74 -0.22 -19.21
N PHE A 230 20.45 0.04 -19.39
CA PHE A 230 19.37 -0.93 -19.19
C PHE A 230 18.46 -1.02 -20.42
N GLU A 231 18.68 -2.01 -21.29
CA GLU A 231 17.65 -2.41 -22.26
C GLU A 231 16.42 -2.95 -21.51
N PHE A 232 15.32 -2.19 -21.55
CA PHE A 232 14.03 -2.61 -21.01
C PHE A 232 13.29 -3.44 -22.06
N SER A 233 13.10 -4.73 -21.79
CA SER A 233 12.11 -5.49 -22.55
C SER A 233 10.73 -5.08 -22.03
N SER A 234 10.05 -4.19 -22.74
CA SER A 234 8.63 -3.93 -22.54
C SER A 234 7.87 -5.25 -22.64
N LEU A 235 7.17 -5.66 -21.57
CA LEU A 235 6.21 -6.74 -21.68
C LEU A 235 5.08 -6.30 -22.62
N GLY A 236 5.09 -6.85 -23.84
CA GLY A 236 3.87 -7.31 -24.49
C GLY A 236 3.06 -6.31 -25.32
N THR A 237 3.67 -5.65 -26.31
CA THR A 237 2.98 -5.50 -27.61
C THR A 237 3.06 -6.85 -28.33
N ARG A 238 2.15 -7.78 -27.99
CA ARG A 238 1.91 -8.93 -28.86
C ARG A 238 1.15 -8.41 -30.07
N ASN A 239 1.89 -8.08 -31.13
CA ASN A 239 1.33 -7.96 -32.48
C ASN A 239 0.74 -9.34 -32.80
N VAL A 240 -0.59 -9.43 -32.79
CA VAL A 240 -1.31 -10.50 -33.47
C VAL A 240 -1.54 -9.99 -34.87
N GLU A 241 -0.49 -10.03 -35.69
CA GLU A 241 -0.60 -9.96 -37.13
C GLU A 241 -0.14 -11.32 -37.67
N ASP A 242 -1.07 -11.98 -38.34
CA ASP A 242 -0.89 -12.88 -39.46
C ASP A 242 -0.08 -14.17 -39.27
N GLU A 243 -0.79 -15.23 -38.87
CA GLU A 243 -0.56 -16.57 -39.44
C GLU A 243 -1.88 -17.08 -40.05
N GLU A 244 -2.13 -16.62 -41.30
CA GLU A 244 -2.80 -17.44 -42.32
C GLU A 244 -1.85 -18.56 -42.78
N PHE A 245 -2.46 -19.61 -43.35
CA PHE A 245 -1.89 -20.80 -44.04
C PHE A 245 -1.51 -21.97 -43.10
N GLU A 246 -1.87 -23.23 -43.33
CA GLU A 246 -2.47 -23.90 -44.49
C GLU A 246 -2.89 -25.34 -44.07
N GLU A 247 -4.01 -25.84 -44.64
CA GLU A 247 -4.53 -27.23 -44.72
C GLU A 247 -4.70 -28.12 -43.47
#